data_AF-A0A975FYD0-F1
#
_entry.id   AF-A0A975FYD0-F1
#
_cell.length_a   1.000
_cell.length_b   1.000
_cell.length_c   1.000
_cell.angle_alpha   90.00
_cell.angle_beta   90.00
_cell.angle_gamma   90.00
#
_symmetry.space_group_name_H-M   'P 1'
#
loop_
_entity.id
_entity.type
_entity.pdbx_description
1 polymer ?
#
loop_
_entity_poly.entity_id
_entity_poly.type
_entity_poly.pdbx_seq_one_letter_code
_entity_poly.pdbx_strand_id
1 'polypeptide(L)'
;MAAPALAAQPASQPAAQAPAEDDDGVPPSAPKDDYRFVAWCYGALDEYLQIYDQVKPDLKAIDKMFGSPVKEDEPYHDDVAEDRKALKRFGQAIEAAEKASLHPISPQGAAAMQSGRDIWSAAKLQPSRKLADAWLFWGLPNRCDIVAKQLKVRATLMGQAFAIEAPKADAAPAADPPPASAAPASEPPAAPDAPPAPSVTEPGPLKGPQ
;
A
#
# COMPACT_ATOMS: atom_id res chain seq x y z
N MET A 1 52.49 44.75 27.92
CA MET A 1 52.01 44.13 26.66
C MET A 1 51.50 42.75 27.04
N ALA A 2 50.18 42.55 27.07
CA ALA A 2 49.55 41.27 27.38
C ALA A 2 48.79 40.80 26.13
N ALA A 3 49.15 39.62 25.61
CA ALA A 3 48.47 39.00 24.49
C ALA A 3 47.15 38.34 24.96
N PRO A 4 46.07 38.41 24.18
CA PRO A 4 44.85 37.70 24.52
C PRO A 4 44.97 36.21 24.17
N ALA A 5 44.53 35.35 25.10
CA ALA A 5 44.37 33.92 24.87
C ALA A 5 43.18 33.68 23.93
N LEU A 6 43.42 32.92 22.85
CA LEU A 6 42.36 32.38 21.99
C LEU A 6 41.52 31.38 22.80
N ALA A 7 40.22 31.64 22.90
CA ALA A 7 39.24 30.65 23.34
C ALA A 7 39.07 29.58 22.25
N ALA A 8 39.30 28.33 22.61
CA ALA A 8 39.01 27.17 21.77
C ALA A 8 37.50 27.02 21.59
N GLN A 9 37.04 27.02 20.33
CA GLN A 9 35.66 26.67 19.99
C GLN A 9 35.45 25.16 20.22
N PRO A 10 34.36 24.72 20.87
CA PRO A 10 34.04 23.31 20.93
C PRO A 10 33.64 22.83 19.52
N ALA A 11 34.37 21.84 19.02
CA ALA A 11 34.04 21.16 17.77
C ALA A 11 32.64 20.54 17.88
N SER A 12 31.78 20.88 16.93
CA SER A 12 30.49 20.22 16.73
C SER A 12 30.74 18.72 16.53
N GLN A 13 30.35 17.90 17.51
CA GLN A 13 30.33 16.46 17.36
C GLN A 13 29.38 16.09 16.21
N PRO A 14 29.76 15.16 15.31
CA PRO A 14 28.83 14.56 14.38
C PRO A 14 27.64 14.01 15.17
N ALA A 15 26.42 14.37 14.78
CA ALA A 15 25.21 13.82 15.36
C ALA A 15 25.33 12.29 15.36
N ALA A 16 25.37 11.70 16.55
CA ALA A 16 25.29 10.28 16.73
C ALA A 16 24.04 9.81 15.97
N GLN A 17 24.25 8.99 14.94
CA GLN A 17 23.16 8.26 14.31
C GLN A 17 22.50 7.47 15.44
N ALA A 18 21.22 7.75 15.70
CA ALA A 18 20.44 6.98 16.65
C ALA A 18 20.60 5.49 16.31
N PRO A 19 20.74 4.61 17.31
CA PRO A 19 20.75 3.17 17.07
C PRO A 19 19.55 2.82 16.19
N ALA A 20 19.75 1.94 15.21
CA ALA A 20 18.63 1.35 14.47
C ALA A 20 17.68 0.76 15.52
N GLU A 21 16.52 1.39 15.70
CA GLU A 21 15.43 0.84 16.50
C GLU A 21 15.20 -0.59 16.00
N ASP A 22 15.15 -1.54 16.93
CA ASP A 22 15.04 -2.96 16.66
C ASP A 22 14.06 -3.25 15.51
N ASP A 23 14.52 -4.06 14.56
CA ASP A 23 13.79 -4.54 13.37
C ASP A 23 12.67 -5.53 13.77
N ASP A 24 12.06 -5.35 14.95
CA ASP A 24 11.08 -6.25 15.53
C ASP A 24 9.87 -6.37 14.60
N GLY A 25 9.79 -7.50 13.91
CA GLY A 25 8.66 -7.89 13.07
C GLY A 25 8.80 -7.57 11.57
N VAL A 26 9.87 -6.91 11.12
CA VAL A 26 10.10 -6.72 9.67
C VAL A 26 10.73 -7.99 9.09
N PRO A 27 10.14 -8.64 8.09
CA PRO A 27 10.76 -9.81 7.49
C PRO A 27 12.00 -9.41 6.66
N PRO A 28 13.03 -10.27 6.56
CA PRO A 28 14.24 -9.98 5.77
C PRO A 28 13.99 -9.70 4.29
N SER A 29 12.83 -10.11 3.76
CA SER A 29 12.39 -9.87 2.39
C SER A 29 11.81 -8.46 2.17
N ALA A 30 11.54 -7.70 3.23
CA ALA A 30 10.98 -6.36 3.12
C ALA A 30 11.96 -5.40 2.40
N PRO A 31 11.47 -4.49 1.55
CA PRO A 31 12.33 -3.50 0.91
C PRO A 31 13.04 -2.61 1.94
N LYS A 32 14.27 -2.21 1.63
CA LYS A 32 15.07 -1.35 2.51
C LYS A 32 14.84 0.14 2.28
N ASP A 33 14.48 0.52 1.06
CA ASP A 33 14.17 1.90 0.72
C ASP A 33 12.79 2.31 1.23
N ASP A 34 12.67 3.54 1.73
CA ASP A 34 11.48 4.00 2.45
C ASP A 34 10.20 3.95 1.60
N TYR A 35 10.30 4.26 0.30
CA TYR A 35 9.15 4.26 -0.60
C TYR A 35 8.60 2.86 -0.81
N ARG A 36 9.44 1.89 -1.23
CA ARG A 36 9.01 0.51 -1.41
C ARG A 36 8.68 -0.15 -0.08
N PHE A 37 9.34 0.24 1.01
CA PHE A 37 9.02 -0.29 2.34
C PHE A 37 7.61 0.12 2.77
N VAL A 38 7.22 1.39 2.62
CA VAL A 38 5.86 1.84 2.93
C VAL A 38 4.83 1.20 1.99
N ALA A 39 5.17 1.03 0.72
CA ALA A 39 4.32 0.29 -0.23
C ALA A 39 4.16 -1.19 0.15
N TRP A 40 5.21 -1.84 0.65
CA TRP A 40 5.14 -3.19 1.20
C TRP A 40 4.26 -3.24 2.46
N CYS A 41 4.41 -2.30 3.40
CA CYS A 41 3.55 -2.19 4.58
C CYS A 41 2.07 -2.00 4.20
N TYR A 42 1.80 -1.19 3.17
CA TYR A 42 0.45 -1.03 2.62
C TYR A 42 -0.11 -2.38 2.16
N GLY A 43 0.64 -3.13 1.35
CA GLY A 43 0.20 -4.44 0.86
C GLY A 43 -0.06 -5.45 1.97
N ALA A 44 0.84 -5.52 2.96
CA ALA A 44 0.70 -6.42 4.10
C ALA A 44 -0.54 -6.12 4.94
N LEU A 45 -0.80 -4.83 5.21
CA LEU A 45 -1.94 -4.38 6.00
C LEU A 45 -3.27 -4.47 5.23
N ASP A 46 -3.26 -4.19 3.92
CA ASP A 46 -4.44 -4.34 3.06
C ASP A 46 -4.93 -5.79 3.07
N GLU A 47 -4.02 -6.75 2.91
CA GLU A 47 -4.36 -8.18 2.96
C GLU A 47 -4.83 -8.61 4.36
N TYR A 48 -4.19 -8.13 5.42
CA TYR A 48 -4.61 -8.38 6.80
C TYR A 48 -6.07 -7.94 7.04
N LEU A 49 -6.44 -6.77 6.53
CA LEU A 49 -7.80 -6.22 6.63
C LEU A 49 -8.81 -6.99 5.77
N GLN A 50 -8.40 -7.57 4.63
CA GLN A 50 -9.25 -8.44 3.82
C GLN A 50 -9.48 -9.81 4.50
N ILE A 51 -8.46 -10.35 5.16
CA ILE A 51 -8.55 -11.61 5.90
C ILE A 51 -9.50 -11.48 7.08
N TYR A 52 -9.61 -10.30 7.71
CA TYR A 52 -10.51 -10.07 8.85
C TYR A 52 -11.94 -10.56 8.59
N ASP A 53 -12.52 -10.24 7.43
CA ASP A 53 -13.88 -10.67 7.08
C ASP A 53 -14.02 -12.19 6.99
N GLN A 54 -12.94 -12.88 6.58
CA GLN A 54 -12.88 -14.34 6.49
C GLN A 54 -12.78 -14.99 7.88
N VAL A 55 -11.97 -14.43 8.78
CA VAL A 55 -11.70 -15.03 10.09
C VAL A 55 -12.67 -14.58 11.19
N LYS A 56 -13.45 -13.52 10.97
CA LYS A 56 -14.39 -12.97 11.95
C LYS A 56 -15.30 -14.01 12.63
N PRO A 57 -15.87 -15.02 11.95
CA PRO A 57 -16.65 -16.06 12.62
C PRO A 57 -15.84 -16.87 13.63
N ASP A 58 -14.60 -17.21 13.28
CA ASP A 58 -13.68 -17.92 14.17
C ASP A 58 -13.24 -17.05 15.34
N LEU A 59 -13.00 -15.74 15.11
CA LEU A 59 -12.71 -14.78 16.18
C LEU A 59 -13.85 -14.70 17.20
N LYS A 60 -15.11 -14.62 16.73
CA LYS A 60 -16.29 -14.67 17.60
C LYS A 60 -16.39 -15.98 18.38
N ALA A 61 -16.03 -17.11 17.76
CA ALA A 61 -16.01 -18.40 18.43
C ALA A 61 -14.90 -18.49 19.49
N ILE A 62 -13.70 -17.94 19.22
CA ILE A 62 -12.59 -17.82 20.17
C ILE A 62 -13.03 -17.02 21.38
N ASP A 63 -13.56 -15.82 21.15
CA ASP A 63 -13.99 -14.90 22.20
C ASP A 63 -15.01 -15.54 23.16
N LYS A 64 -15.99 -16.25 22.59
CA LYS A 64 -16.98 -17.00 23.36
C LYS A 64 -16.39 -18.11 24.24
N MET A 65 -15.30 -18.75 23.81
CA MET A 65 -14.66 -19.85 24.57
C MET A 65 -13.87 -19.34 25.77
N PHE A 66 -13.18 -18.21 25.64
CA PHE A 66 -12.31 -17.67 26.69
C PHE A 66 -13.01 -16.61 27.57
N GLY A 67 -14.14 -16.08 27.11
CA GLY A 67 -14.93 -15.09 27.83
C GLY A 67 -14.17 -13.77 27.98
N SER A 68 -14.20 -12.91 26.96
CA SER A 68 -13.64 -11.57 27.12
C SER A 68 -14.46 -10.74 28.12
N PRO A 69 -13.79 -9.97 29.01
CA PRO A 69 -14.46 -9.00 29.87
C PRO A 69 -15.03 -7.82 29.06
N VAL A 70 -14.55 -7.61 27.83
CA VAL A 70 -15.04 -6.58 26.91
C VAL A 70 -16.03 -7.22 25.95
N LYS A 71 -17.30 -6.80 26.02
CA LYS A 71 -18.32 -7.19 25.05
C LYS A 71 -18.31 -6.18 23.90
N GLU A 72 -17.61 -6.51 22.83
CA GLU A 72 -17.78 -5.82 21.55
C GLU A 72 -18.82 -6.56 20.70
N ASP A 73 -19.68 -5.82 19.99
CA ASP A 73 -20.63 -6.41 19.04
C ASP A 73 -19.91 -7.10 17.86
N GLU A 74 -18.72 -6.59 17.54
CA GLU A 74 -17.82 -7.08 16.50
C GLU A 74 -16.39 -7.16 17.06
N PRO A 75 -15.73 -8.34 17.06
CA PRO A 75 -14.45 -8.52 17.74
C PRO A 75 -13.34 -7.72 17.06
N TYR A 76 -12.53 -7.01 17.85
CA TYR A 76 -11.39 -6.21 17.38
C TYR A 76 -11.81 -5.05 16.46
N HIS A 77 -13.04 -4.54 16.60
CA HIS A 77 -13.55 -3.47 15.74
C HIS A 77 -12.69 -2.21 15.77
N ASP A 78 -12.28 -1.78 16.96
CA ASP A 78 -11.53 -0.54 17.14
C ASP A 78 -10.10 -0.66 16.59
N ASP A 79 -9.46 -1.82 16.75
CA ASP A 79 -8.16 -2.14 16.18
C ASP A 79 -8.22 -2.11 14.64
N VAL A 80 -9.22 -2.80 14.05
CA VAL A 80 -9.46 -2.79 12.60
C VAL A 80 -9.73 -1.37 12.09
N ALA A 81 -10.44 -0.54 12.85
CA ALA A 81 -10.68 0.85 12.50
C ALA A 81 -9.40 1.70 12.55
N GLU A 82 -8.49 1.43 13.49
CA GLU A 82 -7.16 2.04 13.53
C GLU A 82 -6.31 1.62 12.33
N ASP A 83 -6.29 0.34 12.00
CA ASP A 83 -5.54 -0.19 10.86
C ASP A 83 -6.03 0.40 9.53
N ARG A 84 -7.33 0.59 9.35
CA ARG A 84 -7.86 1.31 8.17
C ARG A 84 -7.35 2.75 8.09
N LYS A 85 -7.16 3.43 9.23
CA LYS A 85 -6.55 4.77 9.26
C LYS A 85 -5.07 4.68 8.90
N ALA A 86 -4.33 3.68 9.40
CA ALA A 86 -2.93 3.45 9.05
C ALA A 86 -2.77 3.19 7.54
N LEU A 87 -3.62 2.33 6.95
CA LEU A 87 -3.63 2.05 5.52
C LEU A 87 -3.81 3.32 4.69
N LYS A 88 -4.73 4.21 5.10
CA LYS A 88 -4.91 5.52 4.47
C LYS A 88 -3.67 6.41 4.61
N ARG A 89 -2.99 6.41 5.77
CA ARG A 89 -1.74 7.15 5.95
C ARG A 89 -0.65 6.65 4.99
N PHE A 90 -0.54 5.33 4.80
CA PHE A 90 0.43 4.73 3.88
C PHE A 90 0.14 5.10 2.43
N GLY A 91 -1.11 4.98 1.99
CA GLY A 91 -1.53 5.39 0.65
C GLY A 91 -1.20 6.86 0.37
N GLN A 92 -1.44 7.75 1.32
CA GLN A 92 -1.08 9.17 1.20
C GLN A 92 0.43 9.42 1.11
N ALA A 93 1.24 8.64 1.83
CA ALA A 93 2.69 8.77 1.78
C ALA A 93 3.25 8.31 0.42
N ILE A 94 2.71 7.21 -0.12
CA ILE A 94 3.06 6.66 -1.43
C ILE A 94 2.68 7.65 -2.53
N GLU A 95 1.44 8.14 -2.53
CA GLU A 95 0.94 9.11 -3.51
C GLU A 95 1.75 10.42 -3.47
N ALA A 96 2.11 10.90 -2.27
CA ALA A 96 2.96 12.08 -2.13
C ALA A 96 4.35 11.83 -2.75
N ALA A 97 4.96 10.67 -2.50
CA ALA A 97 6.25 10.30 -3.04
C ALA A 97 6.23 10.17 -4.57
N GLU A 98 5.19 9.56 -5.13
CA GLU A 98 5.01 9.43 -6.58
C GLU A 98 4.88 10.81 -7.24
N LYS A 99 4.08 11.71 -6.67
CA LYS A 99 3.91 13.09 -7.18
C LYS A 99 5.17 13.93 -7.08
N ALA A 100 6.00 13.67 -6.07
CA ALA A 100 7.25 14.38 -5.85
C ALA A 100 8.41 13.81 -6.68
N SER A 101 8.20 12.73 -7.44
CA SER A 101 9.28 12.09 -8.19
C SER A 101 9.43 12.66 -9.60
N LEU A 102 10.67 12.87 -10.04
CA LEU A 102 11.00 13.27 -11.42
C LEU A 102 10.84 12.12 -12.44
N HIS A 103 10.76 10.88 -11.95
CA HIS A 103 10.61 9.68 -12.75
C HIS A 103 9.46 8.83 -12.22
N PRO A 104 8.77 8.05 -13.07
CA PRO A 104 7.68 7.19 -12.63
C PRO A 104 8.22 6.06 -11.72
N ILE A 105 7.86 6.11 -10.43
CA ILE A 105 8.22 5.11 -9.42
C ILE A 105 7.06 4.18 -9.05
N SER A 106 5.86 4.43 -9.58
CA SER A 106 4.66 3.65 -9.27
C SER A 106 4.77 2.14 -9.57
N PRO A 107 5.47 1.66 -10.64
CA PRO A 107 5.60 0.22 -10.86
C PRO A 107 6.38 -0.49 -9.74
N GLN A 108 7.36 0.20 -9.14
CA GLN A 108 8.16 -0.33 -8.03
C GLN A 108 7.33 -0.39 -6.75
N GLY A 109 6.47 0.62 -6.54
CA GLY A 109 5.49 0.65 -5.45
C GLY A 109 4.49 -0.49 -5.57
N ALA A 110 3.90 -0.70 -6.74
CA ALA A 110 2.95 -1.79 -6.99
C ALA A 110 3.58 -3.18 -6.75
N ALA A 111 4.82 -3.40 -7.20
CA ALA A 111 5.54 -4.64 -6.95
C ALA A 111 5.81 -4.87 -5.45
N ALA A 112 6.14 -3.80 -4.72
CA ALA A 112 6.33 -3.88 -3.27
C ALA A 112 5.03 -4.15 -2.52
N MET A 113 3.91 -3.53 -2.93
CA MET A 113 2.58 -3.85 -2.40
C MET A 113 2.22 -5.31 -2.62
N GLN A 114 2.49 -5.86 -3.80
CA GLN A 114 2.25 -7.29 -4.05
C GLN A 114 3.08 -8.16 -3.11
N SER A 115 4.38 -7.88 -2.99
CA SER A 115 5.25 -8.60 -2.06
C SER A 115 4.81 -8.46 -0.59
N GLY A 116 4.15 -7.36 -0.23
CA GLY A 116 3.53 -7.16 1.08
C GLY A 116 2.35 -8.08 1.31
N ARG A 117 1.44 -8.17 0.32
CA ARG A 117 0.31 -9.12 0.37
C ARG A 117 0.79 -10.57 0.44
N ASP A 118 1.87 -10.88 -0.27
CA ASP A 118 2.37 -12.25 -0.42
C ASP A 118 2.80 -12.90 0.90
N ILE A 119 3.07 -12.13 1.97
CA ILE A 119 3.39 -12.68 3.30
C ILE A 119 2.26 -13.55 3.87
N TRP A 120 1.02 -13.29 3.45
CA TRP A 120 -0.17 -14.02 3.87
C TRP A 120 -0.45 -15.28 3.03
N SER A 121 0.25 -15.46 1.90
CA SER A 121 -0.04 -16.54 0.94
C SER A 121 -0.03 -17.92 1.61
N ALA A 122 0.93 -18.19 2.48
CA ALA A 122 1.02 -19.46 3.19
C ALA A 122 -0.11 -19.63 4.22
N ALA A 123 -0.44 -18.56 4.96
CA ALA A 123 -1.50 -18.58 5.97
C ALA A 123 -2.88 -18.83 5.34
N LYS A 124 -3.15 -18.22 4.18
CA LYS A 124 -4.43 -18.38 3.46
C LYS A 124 -4.70 -19.79 2.95
N LEU A 125 -3.65 -20.61 2.82
CA LEU A 125 -3.78 -22.03 2.47
C LEU A 125 -4.09 -22.93 3.69
N GLN A 126 -4.03 -22.38 4.90
CA GLN A 126 -4.31 -23.13 6.12
C GLN A 126 -5.81 -23.21 6.38
N PRO A 127 -6.26 -24.19 7.20
CA PRO A 127 -7.63 -24.22 7.69
C PRO A 127 -8.03 -22.91 8.38
N SER A 128 -9.31 -22.52 8.29
CA SER A 128 -9.82 -21.22 8.78
C SER A 128 -9.36 -20.87 10.19
N ARG A 129 -9.38 -21.83 11.12
CA ARG A 129 -8.92 -21.61 12.49
C ARG A 129 -7.43 -21.23 12.59
N LYS A 130 -6.58 -21.82 11.75
CA LYS A 130 -5.15 -21.49 11.69
C LYS A 130 -4.90 -20.13 11.04
N LEU A 131 -5.74 -19.74 10.09
CA LEU A 131 -5.72 -18.38 9.54
C LEU A 131 -6.14 -17.36 10.60
N ALA A 132 -7.15 -17.66 11.42
CA ALA A 132 -7.57 -16.81 12.54
C ALA A 132 -6.47 -16.67 13.60
N ASP A 133 -5.79 -17.76 13.96
CA ASP A 133 -4.63 -17.70 14.87
C ASP A 133 -3.52 -16.80 14.26
N ALA A 134 -3.18 -16.99 12.98
CA ALA A 134 -2.16 -16.18 12.31
C ALA A 134 -2.55 -14.68 12.27
N TRP A 135 -3.82 -14.38 12.04
CA TRP A 135 -4.35 -13.02 12.09
C TRP A 135 -4.22 -12.40 13.49
N LEU A 136 -4.55 -13.15 14.55
CA LEU A 136 -4.45 -12.68 15.94
C LEU A 136 -3.02 -12.38 16.40
N PHE A 137 -2.04 -13.16 15.93
CA PHE A 137 -0.65 -13.04 16.37
C PHE A 137 0.22 -12.22 15.43
N TRP A 138 -0.32 -11.77 14.31
CA TRP A 138 0.38 -10.84 13.43
C TRP A 138 0.08 -9.40 13.83
N GLY A 139 1.10 -8.55 13.77
CA GLY A 139 0.98 -7.13 13.98
C GLY A 139 1.80 -6.37 12.94
N LEU A 140 1.33 -5.17 12.61
CA LEU A 140 2.03 -4.27 11.72
C LEU A 140 3.35 -3.81 12.38
N PRO A 141 4.51 -3.94 11.71
CA PRO A 141 5.77 -3.49 12.30
C PRO A 141 5.74 -1.98 12.60
N ASN A 142 6.17 -1.58 13.80
CA ASN A 142 6.17 -0.17 14.23
C ASN A 142 6.85 0.77 13.24
N ARG A 143 7.91 0.28 12.57
CA ARG A 143 8.66 1.01 11.54
C ARG A 143 7.77 1.47 10.37
N CYS A 144 6.70 0.75 10.03
CA CYS A 144 5.79 1.11 8.95
C CYS A 144 5.20 2.51 9.14
N ASP A 145 4.69 2.82 10.34
CA ASP A 145 4.10 4.13 10.64
C ASP A 145 5.15 5.25 10.72
N ILE A 146 6.32 4.95 11.29
CA ILE A 146 7.42 5.91 11.39
C ILE A 146 7.90 6.33 10.00
N VAL A 147 8.23 5.35 9.15
CA VAL A 147 8.76 5.60 7.81
C VAL A 147 7.71 6.24 6.91
N ALA A 148 6.43 5.85 7.00
CA ALA A 148 5.38 6.47 6.22
C ALA A 148 5.21 7.96 6.53
N LYS A 149 5.24 8.34 7.81
CA LYS A 149 5.17 9.76 8.23
C LYS A 149 6.37 10.54 7.69
N GLN A 150 7.58 10.01 7.84
CA GLN A 150 8.81 10.64 7.34
C GLN A 150 8.84 10.76 5.80
N LEU A 151 8.41 9.71 5.09
CA LEU A 151 8.29 9.69 3.64
C LEU A 151 7.34 10.79 3.16
N LYS A 152 6.14 10.86 3.75
CA LYS A 152 5.14 11.87 3.38
C LYS A 152 5.66 13.29 3.58
N VAL A 153 6.32 13.58 4.71
CA VAL A 153 6.89 14.91 4.98
C VAL A 153 7.95 15.26 3.93
N ARG A 154 8.94 14.37 3.70
CA ARG A 154 10.01 14.62 2.72
C ARG A 154 9.46 14.80 1.30
N ALA A 155 8.54 13.92 0.88
CA ALA A 155 7.91 14.00 -0.43
C ALA A 155 7.12 15.30 -0.62
N THR A 156 6.40 15.74 0.41
CA THR A 156 5.66 17.01 0.36
C THR A 156 6.60 18.20 0.20
N LEU A 157 7.75 18.20 0.87
CA LEU A 157 8.76 19.25 0.73
C LEU A 157 9.40 19.25 -0.68
N MET A 158 9.72 18.08 -1.22
CA MET A 158 10.26 17.96 -2.58
C MET A 158 9.25 18.38 -3.64
N GLY A 159 7.98 17.97 -3.51
CA GLY A 159 6.92 18.37 -4.43
C GLY A 159 6.69 19.89 -4.45
N GLN A 160 6.81 20.55 -3.30
CA GLN A 160 6.74 22.02 -3.24
C GLN A 160 7.93 22.69 -3.92
N ALA A 161 9.14 22.15 -3.77
CA ALA A 161 10.33 22.68 -4.44
C ALA A 161 10.16 22.64 -5.97
N PHE A 162 9.71 21.50 -6.53
CA PHE A 162 9.46 21.39 -7.97
C PHE A 162 8.30 22.26 -8.45
N ALA A 163 7.30 22.51 -7.60
CA ALA A 163 6.20 23.43 -7.94
C ALA A 163 6.63 24.91 -8.01
N ILE A 164 7.69 25.30 -7.31
CA ILE A 164 8.27 26.65 -7.38
C ILE A 164 9.09 26.83 -8.66
N GLU A 165 9.76 25.76 -9.11
CA GLU A 165 10.61 25.79 -10.31
C GLU A 165 9.84 25.56 -11.62
N ALA A 166 8.64 24.96 -11.57
CA ALA A 166 7.80 24.84 -12.73
C ALA A 166 7.42 26.25 -13.24
N PRO A 167 7.72 26.61 -14.50
CA PRO A 167 7.21 27.85 -15.06
C PRO A 167 5.70 27.78 -14.93
N LYS A 168 5.14 28.75 -14.20
CA LYS A 168 3.70 28.94 -14.09
C LYS A 168 3.23 29.07 -15.53
N ALA A 169 2.58 28.03 -16.05
CA ALA A 169 1.92 28.13 -17.33
C ALA A 169 0.87 29.22 -17.13
N ASP A 170 1.19 30.43 -17.57
CA ASP A 170 0.20 31.48 -17.76
C ASP A 170 -0.95 30.82 -18.49
N ALA A 171 -2.12 30.87 -17.85
CA ALA A 171 -3.35 30.38 -18.43
C ALA A 171 -3.47 31.01 -19.81
N ALA A 172 -3.27 30.21 -20.85
CA ALA A 172 -3.61 30.60 -22.21
C ALA A 172 -5.08 31.03 -22.18
N PRO A 173 -5.43 32.23 -22.67
CA PRO A 173 -6.82 32.63 -22.77
C PRO A 173 -7.61 31.56 -23.51
N ALA A 174 -8.75 31.16 -22.94
CA ALA A 174 -9.67 30.22 -23.57
C ALA A 174 -9.92 30.67 -25.01
N ALA A 175 -9.56 29.82 -25.97
CA ALA A 175 -9.96 30.01 -27.35
C ALA A 175 -11.49 29.91 -27.41
N ASP A 176 -12.11 30.88 -28.10
CA ASP A 176 -13.53 30.90 -28.43
C ASP A 176 -14.02 29.55 -28.99
N PRO A 177 -15.24 29.12 -28.64
CA PRO A 177 -15.80 27.89 -29.19
C PRO A 177 -16.01 28.04 -30.71
N PRO A 178 -15.61 27.05 -31.53
CA PRO A 178 -15.92 27.06 -32.95
C PRO A 178 -17.45 26.97 -33.18
N PRO A 179 -17.99 27.63 -34.21
CA PRO A 179 -19.42 27.59 -34.52
C PRO A 179 -19.85 26.17 -34.90
N ALA A 180 -21.04 25.80 -34.42
CA ALA A 180 -21.72 24.55 -34.72
C ALA A 180 -21.87 24.35 -36.23
N SER A 181 -21.23 23.29 -36.75
CA SER A 181 -21.48 22.79 -38.10
C SER A 181 -22.52 21.69 -38.03
N ALA A 182 -23.59 21.87 -38.80
CA ALA A 182 -24.77 21.04 -38.87
C ALA A 182 -24.47 19.59 -39.26
N ALA A 183 -25.22 18.66 -38.65
CA ALA A 183 -25.32 17.28 -39.09
C ALA A 183 -25.95 17.18 -40.50
N PRO A 184 -25.67 16.07 -41.21
CA PRO A 184 -26.77 15.37 -41.83
C PRO A 184 -26.84 13.88 -41.43
N ALA A 185 -28.07 13.52 -41.08
CA ALA A 185 -28.82 12.30 -41.34
C ALA A 185 -28.14 10.91 -41.37
N SER A 186 -28.75 10.05 -40.55
CA SER A 186 -28.67 8.59 -40.46
C SER A 186 -29.05 7.84 -41.75
N GLU A 187 -28.49 6.64 -41.94
CA GLU A 187 -29.19 5.43 -42.42
C GLU A 187 -28.36 4.14 -42.15
N PRO A 188 -28.90 2.90 -42.21
CA PRO A 188 -29.09 1.96 -41.07
C PRO A 188 -28.09 0.76 -40.96
N PRO A 189 -28.29 -0.19 -40.01
CA PRO A 189 -27.24 -1.10 -39.53
C PRO A 189 -27.03 -2.33 -40.43
N ALA A 190 -25.77 -2.74 -40.58
CA ALA A 190 -25.40 -4.09 -40.97
C ALA A 190 -25.26 -4.96 -39.72
N ALA A 191 -25.89 -6.12 -39.77
CA ALA A 191 -26.01 -7.10 -38.70
C ALA A 191 -24.68 -7.84 -38.42
N PRO A 192 -24.59 -8.59 -37.30
CA PRO A 192 -23.34 -9.06 -36.72
C PRO A 192 -22.80 -10.31 -37.41
N ASP A 193 -21.48 -10.34 -37.65
CA ASP A 193 -20.75 -11.57 -37.90
C ASP A 193 -20.53 -12.32 -36.58
N ALA A 194 -21.00 -13.57 -36.59
CA ALA A 194 -21.05 -14.47 -35.46
C ALA A 194 -19.64 -14.92 -34.99
N PRO A 195 -19.49 -15.29 -33.71
CA PRO A 195 -18.27 -15.90 -33.20
C PRO A 195 -18.06 -17.31 -33.79
N PRO A 196 -16.81 -17.72 -34.09
CA PRO A 196 -16.52 -19.10 -34.42
C PRO A 196 -16.79 -20.01 -33.21
N ALA A 197 -17.51 -21.11 -33.46
CA ALA A 197 -17.82 -22.15 -32.50
C ALA A 197 -16.54 -22.80 -31.92
N PRO A 198 -16.58 -23.26 -30.65
CA PRO A 198 -15.50 -24.03 -30.07
C PRO A 198 -15.40 -25.41 -30.71
N SER A 199 -14.23 -25.76 -31.23
CA SER A 199 -13.89 -27.15 -31.56
C SER A 199 -13.92 -28.00 -30.30
N VAL A 200 -14.95 -28.81 -30.20
CA VAL A 200 -14.98 -30.03 -29.39
C VAL A 200 -13.87 -30.95 -29.91
N THR A 201 -12.84 -31.19 -29.10
CA THR A 201 -12.04 -32.41 -29.22
C THR A 201 -12.35 -33.26 -28.00
N GLU A 202 -12.82 -34.45 -28.34
CA GLU A 202 -13.36 -35.51 -27.52
C GLU A 202 -12.37 -36.01 -26.44
N PRO A 203 -12.87 -36.41 -25.25
CA PRO A 203 -12.08 -37.04 -24.21
C PRO A 203 -11.70 -38.48 -24.58
N GLY A 204 -10.40 -38.77 -24.55
CA GLY A 204 -9.88 -40.14 -24.64
C GLY A 204 -10.35 -40.99 -23.45
N PRO A 205 -10.71 -42.27 -23.65
CA PRO A 205 -11.36 -43.08 -22.64
C PRO A 205 -10.44 -43.52 -21.50
N LEU A 206 -10.96 -43.32 -20.28
CA LEU A 206 -10.60 -44.06 -19.08
C LEU A 206 -10.73 -45.57 -19.34
N LYS A 207 -9.64 -46.31 -19.11
CA LYS A 207 -9.67 -47.75 -18.87
C LYS A 207 -9.11 -47.99 -17.48
N GLY A 208 -9.99 -48.21 -16.50
CA GLY A 208 -9.66 -49.06 -15.33
C GLY A 208 -10.26 -50.45 -15.56
N PRO A 209 -10.28 -51.36 -14.56
CA PRO A 209 -9.25 -51.70 -13.58
C PRO A 209 -8.73 -53.15 -13.78
N GLN A 210 -7.55 -53.47 -13.24
CA GLN A 210 -7.19 -54.78 -12.67
C GLN A 210 -6.04 -54.56 -11.68
#